data_AF-A0A2E3F333-F1
#
_entry.id   AF-A0A2E3F333-F1
#
_cell.length_a   1.000
_cell.length_b   1.000
_cell.length_c   1.000
_cell.angle_alpha   90.00
_cell.angle_beta   90.00
_cell.angle_gamma   90.00
#
_symmetry.space_group_name_H-M   'P 1'
#
loop_
_entity.id
_entity.type
_entity.pdbx_description
1 polymer ?
#
loop_
_entity_poly.entity_id
_entity_poly.type
_entity_poly.pdbx_seq_one_letter_code
_entity_poly.pdbx_strand_id
1 'polypeptide(L)'
;MLVKYLLLKNNLGCNAMQSCEKAIRSLKNKMPSITKFRKRLILFTLLQPIYFITTLYFDLSTPVLDFSFVIIMLSFYAYYIYFIWSIEAMKKTDKIFETVVALIFGVFAMWAWVQFNNLELD
;
A
#
# COMPACT_ATOMS: atom_id res chain seq x y z
N MET A 1 -47.56 17.15 28.07
CA MET A 1 -47.13 16.04 27.20
C MET A 1 -46.06 16.43 26.18
N LEU A 2 -46.14 17.59 25.51
CA LEU A 2 -45.17 18.03 24.48
C LEU A 2 -43.69 18.05 24.93
N VAL A 3 -43.42 18.51 26.15
CA VAL A 3 -42.04 18.70 26.66
C VAL A 3 -41.28 17.37 26.81
N LYS A 4 -41.97 16.30 27.24
CA LYS A 4 -41.37 14.95 27.34
C LYS A 4 -41.00 14.40 25.96
N TYR A 5 -41.81 14.69 24.94
CA TYR A 5 -41.57 14.22 23.57
C TYR A 5 -40.36 14.92 22.93
N LEU A 6 -40.20 16.23 23.18
CA LEU A 6 -39.04 17.01 22.73
C LEU A 6 -37.74 16.57 23.40
N LEU A 7 -37.79 16.28 24.71
CA LEU A 7 -36.63 15.76 25.45
C LEU A 7 -36.23 14.36 24.97
N LEU A 8 -37.19 13.47 24.70
CA LEU A 8 -36.90 12.14 24.16
C LEU A 8 -36.26 12.23 22.77
N LYS A 9 -36.79 13.09 21.90
CA LYS A 9 -36.30 13.30 20.53
C LYS A 9 -34.88 13.87 20.51
N ASN A 10 -34.57 14.82 21.41
CA ASN A 10 -33.22 15.38 21.56
C ASN A 10 -32.23 14.36 22.14
N ASN A 11 -32.64 13.51 23.09
CA ASN A 11 -31.77 12.46 23.64
C ASN A 11 -31.46 11.36 22.61
N LEU A 12 -32.46 10.94 21.82
CA LEU A 12 -32.27 9.99 20.72
C LEU A 12 -31.34 10.55 19.63
N GLY A 13 -31.50 11.83 19.27
CA GLY A 13 -30.61 12.51 18.34
C GLY A 13 -29.16 12.61 18.84
N CYS A 14 -28.97 12.94 20.13
CA CYS A 14 -27.65 13.06 20.74
C CYS A 14 -26.93 11.69 20.80
N ASN A 15 -27.64 10.63 21.18
CA ASN A 15 -27.09 9.26 21.22
C ASN A 15 -26.76 8.71 19.82
N ALA A 16 -27.60 9.00 18.82
CA ALA A 16 -27.33 8.62 17.43
C ALA A 16 -26.11 9.37 16.88
N MET A 17 -25.98 10.65 17.20
CA MET A 17 -24.84 11.48 16.78
C MET A 17 -23.53 11.00 17.42
N GLN A 18 -23.52 10.69 18.72
CA GLN A 18 -22.37 10.10 19.41
C GLN A 18 -21.98 8.72 18.86
N SER A 19 -22.96 7.87 18.55
CA SER A 19 -22.72 6.55 17.96
C SER A 19 -22.13 6.67 16.55
N CYS A 20 -22.64 7.59 15.74
CA CYS A 20 -22.12 7.90 14.42
C CYS A 20 -20.68 8.45 14.50
N GLU A 21 -20.40 9.34 15.44
CA GLU A 21 -19.06 9.89 15.66
C GLU A 21 -18.06 8.82 16.10
N LYS A 22 -18.49 7.86 16.94
CA LYS A 22 -17.69 6.69 17.33
C LYS A 22 -17.42 5.77 16.14
N ALA A 23 -18.41 5.55 15.27
CA ALA A 23 -18.27 4.77 14.04
C ALA A 23 -17.31 5.45 13.06
N ILE A 24 -17.40 6.76 12.89
CA ILE A 24 -16.49 7.57 12.07
C ILE A 24 -15.07 7.53 12.63
N ARG A 25 -14.89 7.66 13.96
CA ARG A 25 -13.58 7.51 14.61
C ARG A 25 -13.00 6.10 14.46
N SER A 26 -13.84 5.08 14.58
CA SER A 26 -13.47 3.67 14.36
C SER A 26 -13.06 3.40 12.91
N LEU A 27 -13.79 3.95 11.94
CA LEU A 27 -13.44 3.90 10.51
C LEU A 27 -12.15 4.64 10.21
N LYS A 28 -11.96 5.83 10.78
CA LYS A 28 -10.73 6.63 10.65
C LYS A 28 -9.52 5.91 11.25
N ASN A 29 -9.70 5.15 12.32
CA ASN A 29 -8.65 4.33 12.94
C ASN A 29 -8.42 2.99 12.20
N LYS A 30 -9.43 2.48 11.47
CA LYS A 30 -9.31 1.28 10.63
C LYS A 30 -8.73 1.57 9.25
N MET A 31 -8.72 2.83 8.79
CA MET A 31 -7.97 3.19 7.60
C MET A 31 -6.49 2.93 7.87
N PRO A 32 -5.87 1.96 7.20
CA PRO A 32 -4.44 1.77 7.34
C PRO A 32 -3.75 3.05 6.89
N SER A 33 -2.98 3.67 7.78
CA SER A 33 -2.35 4.94 7.44
C SER A 33 -1.46 4.77 6.22
N ILE A 34 -1.50 5.73 5.30
CA ILE A 34 -0.61 5.80 4.13
C ILE A 34 0.86 5.56 4.52
N THR A 35 1.26 6.01 5.73
CA THR A 35 2.58 5.77 6.31
C THR A 35 2.91 4.28 6.46
N LYS A 36 1.97 3.42 6.89
CA LYS A 36 2.19 1.97 6.97
C LYS A 36 2.40 1.37 5.58
N PHE A 37 1.71 1.88 4.56
CA PHE A 37 1.87 1.43 3.18
C PHE A 37 3.17 1.90 2.54
N ARG A 38 3.57 3.16 2.76
CA ARG A 38 4.90 3.66 2.35
C ARG A 38 6.03 2.84 2.97
N LYS A 39 5.91 2.48 4.26
CA LYS A 39 6.87 1.57 4.91
C LYS A 39 6.92 0.20 4.24
N ARG A 40 5.77 -0.35 3.82
CA ARG A 40 5.72 -1.62 3.07
C ARG A 40 6.35 -1.49 1.69
N LEU A 41 6.10 -0.41 0.96
CA LEU A 41 6.76 -0.12 -0.33
C LEU A 41 8.28 -0.11 -0.15
N ILE A 42 8.78 0.68 0.80
CA ILE A 42 10.23 0.76 1.09
C ILE A 42 10.79 -0.60 1.50
N LEU A 43 10.11 -1.32 2.39
CA LEU A 43 10.54 -2.65 2.82
C LEU A 43 10.61 -3.64 1.64
N PHE A 44 9.61 -3.59 0.76
CA PHE A 44 9.56 -4.47 -0.42
C PHE A 44 10.66 -4.12 -1.43
N THR A 45 10.91 -2.82 -1.65
CA THR A 45 12.04 -2.35 -2.46
C THR A 45 13.38 -2.77 -1.85
N LEU A 46 13.55 -2.70 -0.52
CA LEU A 46 14.78 -3.12 0.16
C LEU A 46 14.97 -4.65 0.19
N LEU A 47 13.88 -5.42 0.12
CA LEU A 47 13.94 -6.87 -0.01
C LEU A 47 14.51 -7.31 -1.37
N GLN A 48 14.42 -6.47 -2.41
CA GLN A 48 14.95 -6.80 -3.74
C GLN A 48 16.47 -6.94 -3.78
N PRO A 49 17.29 -5.97 -3.32
CA PRO A 49 18.74 -6.15 -3.29
C PRO A 49 19.15 -7.31 -2.38
N ILE A 50 18.38 -7.62 -1.32
CA ILE A 50 18.62 -8.81 -0.49
C ILE A 50 18.41 -10.08 -1.32
N TYR A 51 17.29 -10.19 -2.05
CA TYR A 51 17.03 -11.31 -2.97
C TYR A 51 18.16 -11.46 -3.99
N PHE A 52 18.55 -10.38 -4.67
CA PHE A 52 19.62 -10.38 -5.66
C PHE A 52 20.98 -10.80 -5.09
N ILE A 53 21.34 -10.32 -3.90
CA ILE A 53 22.57 -10.74 -3.22
C ILE A 53 22.47 -12.22 -2.87
N THR A 54 21.33 -12.70 -2.35
CA THR A 54 21.20 -14.12 -2.01
C THR A 54 21.23 -15.04 -3.22
N THR A 55 20.61 -14.68 -4.34
CA THR A 55 20.68 -15.50 -5.56
C THR A 55 22.11 -15.51 -6.12
N LEU A 56 22.79 -14.37 -6.15
CA LEU A 56 24.17 -14.25 -6.64
C LEU A 56 25.18 -15.05 -5.80
N TYR A 57 25.05 -15.04 -4.47
CA TYR A 57 26.03 -15.69 -3.57
C TYR A 57 25.75 -17.18 -3.31
N PHE A 58 24.51 -17.63 -3.44
CA PHE A 58 24.12 -19.01 -3.13
C PHE A 58 23.76 -19.85 -4.36
N ASP A 59 23.91 -19.30 -5.58
CA ASP A 59 23.61 -19.98 -6.85
C ASP A 59 22.19 -20.62 -6.85
N LEU A 60 21.23 -19.86 -6.32
CA LEU A 60 19.82 -20.26 -6.21
C LEU A 60 19.00 -19.79 -7.42
N SER A 61 19.66 -19.15 -8.40
CA SER A 61 19.04 -18.63 -9.62
C SER A 61 18.52 -19.78 -10.47
N THR A 62 17.21 -19.78 -10.71
CA THR A 62 16.61 -20.63 -11.75
C THR A 62 15.63 -19.78 -12.54
N PRO A 63 15.48 -20.03 -13.87
CA PRO A 63 14.58 -19.26 -14.71
C PRO A 63 13.14 -19.20 -14.18
N VAL A 64 12.69 -20.26 -13.50
CA VAL A 64 11.35 -20.35 -12.90
C VAL A 64 11.23 -19.41 -11.70
N LEU A 65 12.25 -19.32 -10.86
CA LEU A 65 12.25 -18.53 -9.62
C LEU A 65 12.34 -17.03 -9.94
N ASP A 66 13.17 -16.66 -10.92
CA ASP A 66 13.29 -15.27 -11.38
C ASP A 66 12.01 -14.79 -12.06
N PHE A 67 11.42 -15.61 -12.93
CA PHE A 67 10.16 -15.26 -13.59
C PHE A 67 9.02 -15.10 -12.57
N SER A 68 8.96 -15.98 -11.57
CA SER A 68 7.99 -15.90 -10.47
C SER A 68 8.19 -14.63 -9.65
N PHE A 69 9.45 -14.26 -9.36
CA PHE A 69 9.78 -13.06 -8.62
C PHE A 69 9.33 -11.80 -9.37
N VAL A 70 9.56 -11.73 -10.68
CA VAL A 70 9.13 -10.61 -11.52
C VAL A 70 7.61 -10.45 -11.53
N ILE A 71 6.87 -11.55 -11.64
CA ILE A 71 5.40 -11.53 -11.56
C ILE A 71 4.94 -11.00 -10.20
N ILE A 72 5.56 -11.46 -9.11
CA ILE A 72 5.23 -10.98 -7.75
C ILE A 72 5.51 -9.49 -7.62
N MET A 73 6.65 -9.01 -8.14
CA MET A 73 7.03 -7.60 -8.13
C MET A 73 6.03 -6.74 -8.91
N LEU A 74 5.70 -7.13 -10.15
CA LEU A 74 4.71 -6.45 -10.98
C LEU A 74 3.33 -6.40 -10.30
N SER A 75 2.89 -7.52 -9.73
CA SER A 75 1.63 -7.63 -9.01
C SER A 75 1.59 -6.70 -7.79
N PHE A 76 2.70 -6.62 -7.06
CA PHE A 76 2.81 -5.74 -5.90
C PHE A 76 2.69 -4.26 -6.28
N TYR A 77 3.43 -3.81 -7.31
CA TYR A 77 3.35 -2.41 -7.76
C TYR A 77 1.96 -2.08 -8.34
N ALA A 78 1.35 -2.98 -9.12
CA ALA A 78 0.00 -2.80 -9.64
C ALA A 78 -1.03 -2.70 -8.50
N TYR A 79 -0.95 -3.60 -7.51
CA TYR A 79 -1.81 -3.57 -6.32
C TYR A 79 -1.60 -2.28 -5.51
N TYR A 80 -0.36 -1.82 -5.36
CA TYR A 80 -0.03 -0.60 -4.65
C TYR A 80 -0.64 0.64 -5.32
N ILE A 81 -0.54 0.73 -6.65
CA ILE A 81 -1.15 1.81 -7.43
C ILE A 81 -2.68 1.75 -7.27
N TYR A 82 -3.30 0.60 -7.50
CA TYR A 82 -4.75 0.43 -7.31
C TYR A 82 -5.20 0.89 -5.91
N PHE A 83 -4.45 0.50 -4.88
CA PHE A 83 -4.74 0.86 -3.51
C PHE A 83 -4.67 2.38 -3.27
N ILE A 84 -3.63 3.09 -3.75
CA ILE A 84 -3.55 4.57 -3.66
C ILE A 84 -4.80 5.22 -4.26
N TRP A 85 -5.24 4.71 -5.41
CA TRP A 85 -6.39 5.26 -6.11
C TRP A 85 -7.72 4.96 -5.41
N SER A 86 -7.81 3.84 -4.70
CA SER A 86 -8.98 3.48 -3.87
C SER A 86 -9.17 4.34 -2.62
N ILE A 87 -8.16 5.09 -2.16
CA ILE A 87 -8.28 5.95 -0.97
C ILE A 87 -9.02 7.24 -1.34
N GLU A 88 -10.31 7.35 -1.00
CA GLU A 88 -11.12 8.54 -1.31
C GLU A 88 -10.68 9.80 -0.55
N ALA A 89 -10.15 9.64 0.68
CA ALA A 89 -9.75 10.75 1.56
C ALA A 89 -8.43 11.44 1.15
N MET A 90 -7.77 10.99 0.08
CA MET A 90 -6.48 11.51 -0.38
C MET A 90 -6.67 12.50 -1.52
N LYS A 91 -5.98 13.65 -1.46
CA LYS A 91 -6.00 14.64 -2.55
C LYS A 91 -5.46 14.00 -3.84
N LYS A 92 -6.02 14.38 -4.99
CA LYS A 92 -5.57 13.89 -6.30
C LYS A 92 -4.07 14.12 -6.54
N THR A 93 -3.53 15.25 -6.09
CA THR A 93 -2.10 15.57 -6.18
C THR A 93 -1.23 14.55 -5.45
N ASP A 94 -1.64 14.16 -4.25
CA ASP A 94 -0.88 13.22 -3.42
C ASP A 94 -0.95 11.81 -4.02
N LYS A 95 -2.10 11.42 -4.60
CA LYS A 95 -2.24 10.16 -5.33
C LYS A 95 -1.30 10.07 -6.53
N ILE A 96 -1.21 11.15 -7.31
CA ILE A 96 -0.32 11.22 -8.46
C ILE A 96 1.13 11.15 -8.00
N PHE A 97 1.52 11.91 -6.97
CA PHE A 97 2.86 11.87 -6.41
C PHE A 97 3.25 10.45 -5.96
N GLU A 98 2.40 9.77 -5.19
CA GLU A 98 2.68 8.39 -4.76
C GLU A 98 2.73 7.40 -5.93
N THR A 99 1.89 7.59 -6.96
CA THR A 99 1.93 6.76 -8.17
C THR A 99 3.26 6.95 -8.90
N VAL A 100 3.72 8.19 -9.06
CA VAL A 100 5.02 8.51 -9.68
C VAL A 100 6.17 7.89 -8.87
N VAL A 101 6.13 8.00 -7.54
CA VAL A 101 7.13 7.37 -6.66
C VAL A 101 7.13 5.85 -6.85
N ALA A 102 5.96 5.20 -6.87
CA ALA A 102 5.85 3.76 -7.10
C ALA A 102 6.40 3.34 -8.47
N LEU A 103 6.16 4.14 -9.51
CA LEU A 103 6.71 3.89 -10.85
C LEU A 103 8.23 4.04 -10.88
N ILE A 104 8.79 5.06 -10.22
CA ILE A 104 10.25 5.23 -10.11
C ILE A 104 10.88 3.99 -9.44
N PHE A 105 10.31 3.53 -8.34
CA PHE A 105 10.77 2.31 -7.67
C PHE A 105 10.60 1.06 -8.53
N GLY A 106 9.50 0.95 -9.29
CA GLY A 106 9.27 -0.15 -10.23
C GLY A 106 10.27 -0.18 -11.40
N VAL A 107 10.60 0.98 -11.96
CA VAL A 107 11.63 1.08 -13.01
C VAL A 107 13.00 0.73 -12.45
N PHE A 108 13.34 1.24 -11.27
CA PHE A 108 14.62 0.93 -10.63
C PHE A 108 14.75 -0.57 -10.29
N ALA A 109 13.65 -1.18 -9.83
CA ALA A 109 13.54 -2.62 -9.60
C ALA A 109 13.82 -3.45 -10.86
N MET A 110 13.21 -3.07 -11.99
CA MET A 110 13.42 -3.76 -13.28
C MET A 110 14.83 -3.53 -13.81
N TRP A 111 15.36 -2.31 -13.69
CA TRP A 111 16.73 -2.01 -14.10
C TRP A 111 17.74 -2.84 -13.31
N ALA A 112 17.59 -2.93 -11.98
CA ALA A 112 18.44 -3.77 -11.14
C ALA A 112 18.39 -5.23 -11.59
N TRP A 113 17.19 -5.77 -11.85
CA TRP A 113 17.02 -7.13 -12.35
C TRP A 113 17.78 -7.38 -13.66
N VAL A 114 17.67 -6.48 -14.64
CA VAL A 114 18.41 -6.59 -15.91
C VAL A 114 19.92 -6.59 -15.69
N GLN A 115 20.44 -5.75 -14.79
CA GLN A 115 21.86 -5.73 -14.49
C GLN A 115 22.33 -7.05 -13.85
N PHE A 116 21.57 -7.62 -12.93
CA PHE A 116 21.95 -8.86 -12.25
C PHE A 116 21.80 -10.11 -13.13
N ASN A 117 20.77 -10.21 -13.98
CA ASN A 117 20.65 -11.34 -14.90
C ASN A 117 21.68 -11.30 -16.04
N ASN A 118 22.17 -10.11 -16.43
CA ASN A 118 23.27 -10.01 -17.39
C ASN A 118 24.63 -10.39 -16.76
N LEU A 119 24.80 -10.25 -15.44
CA LEU A 119 26.02 -10.64 -14.74
C LEU A 119 26.16 -12.17 -14.57
N GLU A 120 25.08 -12.94 -14.68
CA GLU A 120 25.13 -14.41 -14.63
C GLU A 120 25.56 -15.05 -15.98
N LEU A 121 25.68 -14.26 -17.05
CA LEU A 121 25.95 -14.73 -18.42
C LEU A 121 27.41 -14.53 -18.90
N ASP A 122 28.28 -13.93 -18.08
CA ASP A 122 29.73 -13.75 -18.34
C ASP A 122 30.56 -14.62 -17.38
#